data_AF-A0A382TGQ0-F1
#
_entry.id   AF-A0A382TGQ0-F1
#
_cell.length_a   1.000
_cell.length_b   1.000
_cell.length_c   1.000
_cell.angle_alpha   90.00
_cell.angle_beta   90.00
_cell.angle_gamma   90.00
#
_symmetry.space_group_name_H-M   'P 1'
#
loop_
_entity.id
_entity.type
_entity.pdbx_description
1 polymer ?
#
loop_
_entity_poly.entity_id
_entity_poly.type
_entity_poly.pdbx_seq_one_letter_code
_entity_poly.pdbx_strand_id
1 'polypeptide(L)'
;MKSQLITTITAVLLVGCATSKSLNLSSISIGMDKQKVITLKGEPFRVAAIDGLEYFIYRGIDLNRLLDGNGTFEAFIRFKDGKVEAYGRLGDFDSTKHKELLIKKDERK
;
A
#
# COMPACT_ATOMS: atom_id res chain seq x y z
N MET A 1 17.59 -20.56 39.11
CA MET A 1 16.97 -21.23 37.94
C MET A 1 15.80 -20.44 37.35
N LYS A 2 14.87 -19.88 38.16
CA LYS A 2 13.74 -19.07 37.66
C LYS A 2 14.15 -17.78 36.92
N SER A 3 15.19 -17.06 37.40
CA SER A 3 15.59 -15.79 36.75
C SER A 3 16.31 -16.01 35.41
N GLN A 4 17.01 -17.13 35.23
CA GLN A 4 17.68 -17.48 33.96
C GLN A 4 16.66 -17.73 32.85
N LEU A 5 15.51 -18.34 33.17
CA LEU A 5 14.44 -18.63 32.23
C LEU A 5 13.74 -17.35 31.73
N ILE A 6 13.57 -16.37 32.62
CA ILE A 6 12.94 -15.08 32.29
C ILE A 6 13.84 -14.28 31.33
N THR A 7 15.16 -14.29 31.56
CA THR A 7 16.11 -13.57 30.69
C THR A 7 16.12 -14.12 29.27
N THR A 8 16.03 -15.44 29.10
CA THR A 8 16.01 -16.08 27.77
C THR A 8 14.73 -15.76 27.00
N ILE A 9 13.57 -15.71 27.67
CA ILE A 9 12.29 -15.36 27.05
C ILE A 9 12.27 -13.90 26.58
N THR A 10 12.82 -12.98 27.37
CA THR A 10 12.90 -11.56 27.01
C THR A 10 13.86 -11.32 25.83
N ALA A 11 14.96 -12.07 25.74
CA ALA A 11 15.92 -11.93 24.65
C ALA A 11 15.36 -12.39 23.29
N VAL A 12 14.51 -13.43 23.27
CA VAL A 12 13.86 -13.93 22.04
C VAL A 12 12.80 -12.95 21.52
N LEU A 13 12.21 -12.12 22.38
CA LEU A 13 11.20 -11.13 21.97
C LEU A 13 11.79 -9.89 21.26
N LEU A 14 13.11 -9.70 21.29
CA LEU A 14 13.79 -8.52 20.73
C LEU A 14 14.31 -8.72 19.31
N VAL A 15 14.18 -9.91 18.71
CA VAL A 15 14.58 -10.18 17.32
C VAL A 15 13.49 -9.82 16.31
N GLY A 16 12.77 -8.71 16.56
CA GLY A 16 11.86 -8.10 15.59
C GLY A 16 12.63 -7.28 14.56
N CYS A 17 13.44 -7.94 13.73
CA CYS A 17 14.15 -7.24 12.66
C CYS A 17 13.14 -6.89 11.55
N ALA A 18 12.61 -5.66 11.60
CA ALA A 18 11.87 -5.09 10.48
C ALA A 18 12.86 -4.88 9.31
N THR A 19 13.08 -5.93 8.51
CA THR A 19 13.73 -5.79 7.19
C THR A 19 12.84 -4.89 6.34
N SER A 20 13.24 -3.64 6.19
CA SER A 20 12.65 -2.71 5.23
C SER A 20 13.04 -3.15 3.83
N LYS A 21 12.29 -4.12 3.27
CA LYS A 21 12.38 -4.45 1.84
C LYS A 21 11.88 -3.23 1.07
N SER A 22 12.57 -2.87 0.00
CA SER A 22 12.04 -1.86 -0.94
C SER A 22 10.68 -2.33 -1.45
N LEU A 23 9.69 -1.44 -1.38
CA LEU A 23 8.33 -1.75 -1.80
C LEU A 23 8.33 -2.03 -3.31
N ASN A 24 7.89 -3.23 -3.68
CA ASN A 24 7.74 -3.65 -5.07
C ASN A 24 6.35 -4.27 -5.25
N LEU A 25 5.63 -3.88 -6.31
CA LEU A 25 4.28 -4.36 -6.62
C LEU A 25 4.24 -5.45 -7.70
N SER A 26 5.38 -5.95 -8.18
CA SER A 26 5.46 -6.96 -9.25
C SER A 26 4.73 -8.28 -8.95
N SER A 27 4.51 -8.60 -7.68
CA SER A 27 3.76 -9.78 -7.25
C SER A 27 2.27 -9.54 -7.06
N ILE A 28 1.78 -8.32 -7.33
CA ILE A 28 0.36 -7.96 -7.28
C ILE A 28 -0.23 -8.14 -8.66
N SER A 29 -1.48 -8.58 -8.72
CA SER A 29 -2.21 -8.76 -9.97
C SER A 29 -3.66 -8.36 -9.79
N ILE A 30 -4.28 -7.89 -10.87
CA ILE A 30 -5.72 -7.59 -10.91
C ILE A 30 -6.51 -8.86 -10.52
N GLY A 31 -7.57 -8.68 -9.75
CA GLY A 31 -8.43 -9.77 -9.26
C GLY A 31 -7.96 -10.43 -7.96
N MET A 32 -6.75 -10.11 -7.46
CA MET A 32 -6.22 -10.69 -6.22
C MET A 32 -7.08 -10.29 -4.99
N ASP A 33 -7.31 -11.23 -4.07
CA ASP A 33 -8.06 -10.95 -2.84
C ASP A 33 -7.20 -10.22 -1.80
N LYS A 34 -7.87 -9.42 -0.95
CA LYS A 34 -7.23 -8.63 0.13
C LYS A 34 -6.28 -9.44 1.01
N GLN A 35 -6.71 -10.63 1.44
CA GLN A 35 -5.90 -11.49 2.31
C GLN A 35 -4.61 -11.97 1.61
N LYS A 36 -4.67 -12.20 0.29
CA LYS A 36 -3.50 -12.58 -0.48
C LYS A 36 -2.52 -11.42 -0.64
N VAL A 37 -3.02 -10.19 -0.80
CA VAL A 37 -2.20 -8.98 -0.79
C VAL A 37 -1.46 -8.84 0.54
N ILE A 38 -2.17 -8.95 1.67
CA ILE A 38 -1.56 -8.87 3.02
C ILE A 38 -0.52 -9.98 3.21
N THR A 39 -0.81 -11.20 2.77
CA THR A 39 0.16 -12.31 2.83
C THR A 39 1.45 -12.00 2.06
N LEU A 40 1.35 -11.31 0.91
CA LEU A 40 2.49 -11.02 0.04
C LEU A 40 3.25 -9.73 0.41
N LYS A 41 2.57 -8.74 1.00
CA LYS A 41 3.12 -7.40 1.25
C LYS A 41 3.18 -6.99 2.72
N GLY A 42 2.58 -7.79 3.60
CA GLY A 42 2.31 -7.42 4.97
C GLY A 42 1.13 -6.45 5.09
N GLU A 43 0.87 -6.05 6.33
CA GLU A 43 -0.16 -5.05 6.63
C GLU A 43 0.15 -3.71 5.93
N PRO A 44 -0.88 -3.02 5.39
CA PRO A 44 -0.67 -1.71 4.80
C PRO A 44 -0.26 -0.69 5.86
N PHE A 45 0.45 0.35 5.43
CA PHE A 45 0.77 1.50 6.29
C PHE A 45 -0.50 2.20 6.78
N ARG A 46 -1.50 2.32 5.90
CA ARG A 46 -2.85 2.76 6.26
C ARG A 46 -3.88 2.29 5.23
N VAL A 47 -5.15 2.30 5.64
CA VAL A 47 -6.29 2.05 4.76
C VAL A 47 -7.03 3.36 4.51
N ALA A 48 -7.56 3.53 3.31
CA ALA A 48 -8.45 4.63 2.95
C ALA A 48 -9.66 4.11 2.16
N ALA A 49 -10.74 4.88 2.14
CA ALA A 49 -11.89 4.63 1.30
C ALA A 49 -12.32 5.92 0.58
N ILE A 50 -12.51 5.86 -0.73
CA ILE A 50 -12.89 6.99 -1.59
C ILE A 50 -13.87 6.45 -2.64
N ASP A 51 -15.00 7.13 -2.85
CA ASP A 51 -16.01 6.78 -3.85
C ASP A 51 -16.48 5.31 -3.80
N GLY A 52 -16.58 4.75 -2.59
CA GLY A 52 -16.99 3.35 -2.38
C GLY A 52 -15.91 2.31 -2.68
N LEU A 53 -14.69 2.74 -3.02
CA LEU A 53 -13.53 1.88 -3.24
C LEU A 53 -12.60 1.93 -2.03
N GLU A 54 -12.01 0.79 -1.69
CA GLU A 54 -11.05 0.67 -0.60
C GLU A 54 -9.62 0.68 -1.13
N TYR A 55 -8.69 1.24 -0.36
CA TYR A 55 -7.30 1.42 -0.75
C TYR A 55 -6.39 0.98 0.37
N PHE A 56 -5.46 0.08 0.07
CA PHE A 56 -4.31 -0.20 0.91
C PHE A 56 -3.17 0.70 0.47
N ILE A 57 -2.66 1.51 1.40
CA ILE A 57 -1.55 2.43 1.17
C ILE A 57 -0.29 1.83 1.80
N TYR A 58 0.77 1.74 1.01
CA TYR A 58 2.09 1.27 1.42
C TYR A 58 3.11 2.38 1.23
N ARG A 59 4.18 2.36 2.04
CA ARG A 59 5.34 3.26 1.91
C ARG A 59 6.53 2.51 1.35
N GLY A 60 7.20 3.12 0.39
CA GLY A 60 8.43 2.63 -0.21
C GLY A 60 9.57 3.63 -0.05
N ILE A 61 10.79 3.12 -0.20
CA ILE A 61 12.01 3.93 -0.27
C ILE A 61 12.60 3.76 -1.66
N ASP A 62 12.86 4.87 -2.33
CA ASP A 62 13.61 4.97 -3.57
C ASP A 62 15.04 5.43 -3.24
N LEU A 63 15.96 4.47 -3.19
CA LEU A 63 17.33 4.72 -2.75
C LEU A 63 18.07 5.69 -3.68
N ASN A 64 17.70 5.74 -4.96
CA ASN A 64 18.29 6.65 -5.93
C ASN A 64 17.94 8.13 -5.65
N ARG A 65 16.84 8.38 -4.93
CA ARG A 65 16.35 9.72 -4.58
C ARG A 65 16.57 10.07 -3.11
N LEU A 66 17.26 9.20 -2.36
CA LEU A 66 17.46 9.40 -0.92
C LEU A 66 18.31 10.64 -0.63
N LEU A 67 19.33 10.90 -1.46
CA LEU A 67 20.20 12.07 -1.32
C LEU A 67 19.51 13.39 -1.73
N ASP A 68 18.40 13.31 -2.48
CA ASP A 68 17.62 14.45 -2.95
C ASP A 68 16.50 14.86 -1.97
N GLY A 69 16.45 14.24 -0.78
CA GLY A 69 15.39 14.46 0.22
C GLY A 69 14.01 13.90 -0.17
N ASN A 70 13.88 13.29 -1.35
CA ASN A 70 12.64 12.73 -1.90
C ASN A 70 12.71 11.21 -2.06
N GLY A 71 13.43 10.55 -1.15
CA GLY A 71 13.66 9.11 -1.19
C GLY A 71 12.49 8.26 -0.71
N THR A 72 11.37 8.86 -0.28
CA THR A 72 10.18 8.13 0.15
C THR A 72 9.04 8.35 -0.83
N PHE A 73 8.23 7.31 -1.02
CA PHE A 73 7.03 7.39 -1.84
C PHE A 73 5.91 6.57 -1.22
N GLU A 74 4.67 6.95 -1.53
CA GLU A 74 3.50 6.13 -1.22
C GLU A 74 3.06 5.39 -2.48
N ALA A 75 2.56 4.17 -2.30
CA ALA A 75 1.92 3.40 -3.34
C ALA A 75 0.58 2.89 -2.83
N PHE A 76 -0.35 2.67 -3.76
CA PHE A 76 -1.68 2.22 -3.44
C PHE A 76 -2.00 0.89 -4.12
N ILE A 77 -2.89 0.14 -3.49
CA ILE A 77 -3.62 -0.99 -4.08
C ILE A 77 -5.10 -0.70 -3.84
N ARG A 78 -5.86 -0.49 -4.91
CA ARG A 78 -7.30 -0.20 -4.89
C ARG A 78 -8.09 -1.48 -5.08
N PHE A 79 -9.15 -1.63 -4.30
CA PHE A 79 -10.04 -2.77 -4.32
C PHE A 79 -11.44 -2.37 -4.77
N LYS A 80 -12.02 -3.22 -5.61
CA LYS A 80 -13.44 -3.21 -5.97
C LYS A 80 -14.00 -4.60 -5.71
N ASP A 81 -15.12 -4.68 -5.01
CA ASP A 81 -15.76 -5.95 -4.64
C ASP A 81 -14.79 -6.93 -3.94
N GLY A 82 -13.91 -6.39 -3.10
CA GLY A 82 -12.92 -7.16 -2.33
C GLY A 82 -11.71 -7.66 -3.12
N LYS A 83 -11.60 -7.33 -4.41
CA LYS A 83 -10.52 -7.76 -5.32
C LYS A 83 -9.72 -6.59 -5.83
N VAL A 84 -8.43 -6.79 -6.10
CA VAL A 84 -7.55 -5.76 -6.66
C VAL A 84 -8.09 -5.29 -8.01
N GLU A 85 -8.36 -4.00 -8.12
CA GLU A 85 -8.85 -3.35 -9.33
C GLU A 85 -7.79 -2.45 -9.98
N ALA A 86 -6.91 -1.83 -9.17
CA ALA A 86 -5.78 -1.04 -9.65
C ALA A 86 -4.66 -0.98 -8.61
N TYR A 87 -3.41 -0.74 -9.03
CA TYR A 87 -2.28 -0.52 -8.12
C TYR A 87 -1.17 0.28 -8.81
N GLY A 88 -0.38 1.02 -8.02
CA GLY A 88 0.76 1.81 -8.52
C GLY A 88 1.29 2.78 -7.46
N ARG A 89 2.30 3.59 -7.82
CA ARG A 89 2.71 4.71 -6.96
C ARG A 89 1.60 5.76 -6.91
N LEU A 90 1.51 6.46 -5.80
CA LEU A 90 0.60 7.60 -5.68
C LEU A 90 1.08 8.68 -6.67
N GLY A 91 0.23 8.98 -7.66
CA GLY A 91 0.57 9.87 -8.79
C GLY A 91 0.80 9.17 -10.14
N ASP A 92 0.99 7.84 -10.17
CA ASP A 92 1.07 7.09 -11.46
C ASP A 92 -0.25 7.13 -12.23
N PHE A 93 -1.34 7.35 -11.50
CA PHE A 93 -2.67 7.51 -12.04
C PHE A 93 -3.16 8.90 -11.62
N ASP A 94 -3.89 9.58 -12.51
CA ASP A 94 -4.67 10.79 -12.23
C ASP A 94 -5.85 10.48 -11.27
N SER A 95 -5.65 9.57 -10.29
CA SER A 95 -6.67 8.99 -9.40
C SER A 95 -7.17 9.96 -8.33
N THR A 96 -6.56 11.14 -8.21
CA THR A 96 -7.05 12.27 -7.41
C THR A 96 -7.98 13.19 -8.18
N LYS A 97 -8.07 13.05 -9.51
CA LYS A 97 -9.08 13.76 -10.31
C LYS A 97 -10.36 12.93 -10.29
N HIS A 98 -11.42 13.46 -9.68
CA HIS A 98 -12.76 12.94 -9.92
C HIS A 98 -13.02 12.94 -11.42
N LYS A 99 -13.65 11.87 -11.95
CA LYS A 99 -14.12 11.88 -13.33
C LYS A 99 -15.07 13.06 -13.47
N GLU A 100 -14.63 14.14 -14.10
CA GLU A 100 -15.54 15.17 -14.59
C GLU A 100 -16.53 14.45 -15.51
N LEU A 101 -17.77 14.31 -15.04
CA LEU A 101 -18.86 13.86 -15.88
C LEU A 101 -19.05 14.97 -16.91
N LEU A 102 -18.49 14.76 -18.10
CA LEU A 102 -18.73 15.60 -19.27
C LEU A 102 -20.20 15.43 -19.67
N ILE A 103 -21.10 16.15 -19.00
CA ILE A 103 -22.48 16.32 -19.46
C ILE A 103 -22.39 17.18 -20.71
N LYS A 104 -22.37 16.53 -21.86
CA LYS A 104 -22.52 17.20 -23.16
C LYS A 104 -23.93 17.78 -23.17
N LYS A 105 -24.04 19.09 -22.94
CA LYS A 105 -25.29 19.85 -23.09
C LYS A 105 -25.70 19.75 -24.56
N ASP A 106 -26.71 18.95 -24.85
CA ASP A 106 -27.34 18.91 -26.16
C ASP A 106 -28.08 20.25 -26.36
N GLU A 107 -27.41 21.20 -26.99
CA GLU A 107 -28.02 22.47 -27.38
C GLU A 107 -28.92 22.24 -28.60
N ARG A 108 -30.11 21.69 -28.36
CA ARG A 108 -31.21 21.82 -29.32
C ARG A 108 -31.91 23.16 -29.08
N LYS A 109 -31.68 24.09 -30.00
CA LYS A 109 -32.53 25.25 -30.19
C LYS A 109 -32.79 25.45 -31.67
#